data_AF-A0A3C1KCV1-F1
#
_entry.id   AF-A0A3C1KCV1-F1
#
_cell.length_a   1.000
_cell.length_b   1.000
_cell.length_c   1.000
_cell.angle_alpha   90.00
_cell.angle_beta   90.00
_cell.angle_gamma   90.00
#
_symmetry.space_group_name_H-M   'P 1'
#
loop_
_entity.id
_entity.type
_entity.pdbx_description
1 polymer ?
#
loop_
_entity_poly.entity_id
_entity_poly.type
_entity_poly.pdbx_seq_one_letter_code
_entity_poly.pdbx_strand_id
1 'polypeptide(L)'
;MGDLFDGYGSTLAPRKTSQGLPAFDEMFGHPEHTGDAVASRQTYRELHQALARMTQDELRGRTESLANSYLAQGVTFDFAGEERPFPLDAVPRVIDYAEWSEIEAGVKQRVRALEAFLDDAYGRQNCVRDGVIPAKLIASSQYFYRQ
;
A
#
# COMPACT_ATOMS: atom_id res chain seq x y z
N MET A 1 8.00 -27.92 11.85
CA MET A 1 7.14 -27.02 12.64
C MET A 1 7.34 -25.65 12.03
N GLY A 2 6.30 -24.89 11.74
CA GLY A 2 6.47 -23.60 11.07
C GLY A 2 7.22 -22.63 11.98
N ASP A 3 8.28 -22.00 11.46
CA ASP A 3 9.13 -21.02 12.13
C ASP A 3 9.03 -19.63 11.49
N LEU A 4 8.09 -19.46 10.56
CA LEU A 4 7.97 -18.26 9.73
C LEU A 4 7.80 -16.98 10.56
N PHE A 5 7.06 -17.06 11.66
CA PHE A 5 6.79 -15.93 12.54
C PHE A 5 7.71 -15.87 13.77
N ASP A 6 8.71 -16.76 13.88
CA ASP A 6 9.63 -16.74 15.01
C ASP A 6 10.43 -15.43 15.00
N GLY A 7 10.32 -14.67 16.09
CA GLY A 7 10.93 -13.34 16.20
C GLY A 7 10.20 -12.22 15.45
N TYR A 8 9.04 -12.51 14.85
CA TYR A 8 8.17 -11.47 14.29
C TYR A 8 7.65 -10.57 15.41
N GLY A 9 7.93 -9.27 15.32
CA GLY A 9 7.63 -8.29 16.38
C GLY A 9 8.69 -8.15 17.47
N SER A 10 9.70 -9.03 17.54
CA SER A 10 10.83 -8.89 18.48
C SER A 10 12.02 -8.13 17.88
N THR A 11 12.10 -8.01 16.55
CA THR A 11 13.17 -7.30 15.86
C THR A 11 12.89 -5.79 15.79
N LEU A 12 13.65 -5.07 16.62
CA LEU A 12 14.02 -3.66 16.52
C LEU A 12 12.88 -2.66 16.33
N ALA A 13 12.38 -2.17 17.47
CA ALA A 13 11.55 -0.97 17.63
C ALA A 13 10.49 -0.80 16.54
N PRO A 14 9.21 -1.20 16.75
CA PRO A 14 8.16 -0.96 15.76
C PRO A 14 8.29 0.50 15.35
N ARG A 15 8.49 0.78 14.04
CA ARG A 15 8.72 2.15 13.55
C ARG A 15 7.69 3.03 14.23
N LYS A 16 8.13 3.78 15.23
CA LYS A 16 7.22 4.56 16.06
C LYS A 16 6.81 5.71 15.18
N THR A 17 5.51 5.97 15.11
CA THR A 17 5.03 7.22 14.55
C THR A 17 5.72 8.38 15.29
N SER A 18 5.63 9.61 14.76
CA SER A 18 6.13 10.80 15.47
C SER A 18 5.56 10.96 16.88
N GLN A 19 4.48 10.24 17.22
CA GLN A 19 3.81 10.22 18.52
C GLN A 19 4.23 9.03 19.42
N GLY A 20 5.19 8.21 19.02
CA GLY A 20 5.65 7.08 19.83
C GLY A 20 4.78 5.81 19.75
N LEU A 21 3.68 5.85 18.98
CA LEU A 21 2.77 4.72 18.78
C LEU A 21 3.34 3.72 17.77
N PRO A 22 3.13 2.41 17.96
CA PRO A 22 3.49 1.40 16.96
C PRO A 22 2.72 1.69 15.65
N ALA A 23 3.38 1.46 14.52
CA ALA A 23 2.73 1.53 13.22
C ALA A 23 1.56 0.52 13.15
N PHE A 24 0.54 0.87 12.38
CA PHE A 24 -0.56 -0.05 12.10
C PHE A 24 -0.03 -1.24 11.29
N ASP A 25 -0.41 -2.45 11.72
CA ASP A 25 -0.13 -3.70 11.02
C ASP A 25 -1.44 -4.30 10.50
N GLU A 26 -1.44 -4.74 9.25
CA GLU A 26 -2.61 -5.28 8.58
C GLU A 26 -2.97 -6.69 9.04
N MET A 27 -1.98 -7.51 9.40
CA MET A 27 -2.19 -8.89 9.79
C MET A 27 -2.41 -9.02 11.29
N PHE A 28 -1.68 -8.26 12.10
CA PHE A 28 -1.65 -8.38 13.54
C PHE A 28 -2.40 -7.22 14.23
N GLY A 29 -3.10 -7.55 15.31
CA GLY A 29 -3.72 -6.55 16.19
C GLY A 29 -2.71 -5.82 17.07
N HIS A 30 -3.22 -5.08 18.06
CA HIS A 30 -2.40 -4.60 19.17
C HIS A 30 -2.52 -5.58 20.34
N PRO A 31 -1.40 -5.96 20.99
CA PRO A 31 -1.47 -6.76 22.20
C PRO A 31 -2.13 -5.96 23.33
N GLU A 32 -2.96 -6.61 24.15
CA GLU A 32 -3.60 -5.98 25.32
C GLU A 32 -2.57 -5.66 26.41
N HIS A 33 -1.57 -6.54 26.62
CA HIS A 33 -0.46 -6.33 27.53
C HIS A 33 0.90 -6.57 26.87
N THR A 34 1.92 -5.87 27.38
CA THR A 34 3.31 -6.05 26.94
C THR A 34 3.77 -7.48 27.21
N GLY A 35 4.05 -8.23 26.15
CA GLY A 35 4.49 -9.64 26.22
C GLY A 35 3.43 -10.66 25.80
N ASP A 36 2.19 -10.23 25.55
CA ASP A 36 1.15 -11.11 25.01
C ASP A 36 1.42 -11.46 23.54
N ALA A 37 1.02 -12.67 23.15
CA ALA A 37 1.03 -13.07 21.74
C ALA A 37 0.01 -12.22 20.96
N VAL A 38 0.44 -11.64 19.85
CA VAL A 38 -0.42 -10.78 19.03
C VAL A 38 -1.33 -11.64 18.16
N ALA A 39 -2.64 -11.53 18.36
CA ALA A 39 -3.61 -12.25 17.55
C ALA A 39 -3.70 -11.65 16.14
N SER A 40 -3.86 -12.53 15.13
CA SER A 40 -4.16 -12.10 13.76
C SER A 40 -5.55 -11.47 13.67
N ARG A 41 -5.70 -10.38 12.93
CA ARG A 41 -6.99 -9.76 12.60
C ARG A 41 -7.87 -10.73 11.82
N GLN A 42 -9.20 -10.57 11.95
CA GLN A 42 -10.21 -11.42 11.30
C GLN A 42 -9.93 -11.60 9.80
N THR A 43 -9.70 -10.49 9.08
CA THR A 43 -9.47 -10.44 7.64
C THR A 43 -8.26 -11.27 7.20
N TYR A 44 -7.26 -11.42 8.07
CA TYR A 44 -6.02 -12.14 7.80
C TYR A 44 -5.98 -13.55 8.38
N ARG A 45 -7.03 -14.03 9.07
CA ARG A 45 -6.98 -15.29 9.82
C ARG A 45 -6.61 -16.49 8.96
N GLU A 46 -7.24 -16.64 7.79
CA GLU A 46 -7.00 -17.78 6.89
C GLU A 46 -5.59 -17.74 6.30
N LEU A 47 -5.16 -16.55 5.86
CA LEU A 47 -3.80 -16.32 5.36
C LEU A 47 -2.76 -16.61 6.44
N HIS A 48 -2.96 -16.09 7.66
CA HIS A 48 -2.09 -16.35 8.80
C HIS A 48 -2.00 -17.84 9.11
N GLN A 49 -3.11 -18.58 9.11
CA GLN A 49 -3.10 -20.03 9.33
C GLN A 49 -2.32 -20.80 8.25
N ALA A 50 -2.39 -20.37 6.99
CA ALA A 50 -1.62 -20.95 5.92
C ALA A 50 -0.11 -20.65 6.09
N LEU A 51 0.23 -19.39 6.38
CA LEU A 51 1.61 -18.93 6.58
C LEU A 51 2.26 -19.54 7.83
N ALA A 52 1.54 -19.67 8.94
CA ALA A 52 2.05 -20.21 10.21
C ALA A 52 2.46 -21.69 10.13
N ARG A 53 2.05 -22.40 9.07
CA ARG A 53 2.47 -23.78 8.80
C ARG A 53 3.77 -23.86 8.01
N MET A 54 4.22 -22.75 7.43
CA MET A 54 5.41 -22.70 6.58
C MET A 54 6.66 -22.39 7.39
N THR A 55 7.82 -22.75 6.83
CA THR A 55 9.11 -22.25 7.32
C THR A 55 9.56 -20.99 6.58
N GLN A 56 10.52 -20.27 7.14
CA GLN A 56 11.14 -19.11 6.47
C GLN A 56 11.76 -19.49 5.12
N ASP A 57 12.41 -20.65 5.03
CA ASP A 57 13.03 -21.13 3.79
C ASP A 57 11.99 -21.54 2.74
N GLU A 58 10.86 -22.12 3.15
CA GLU A 58 9.75 -22.42 2.25
C GLU A 58 9.15 -21.14 1.63
N LEU A 59 8.95 -20.09 2.43
CA LEU A 59 8.47 -18.81 1.90
C LEU A 59 9.50 -18.18 0.95
N ARG A 60 10.78 -18.18 1.32
CA ARG A 60 11.87 -17.67 0.46
C ARG A 60 11.91 -18.38 -0.89
N GLY A 61 11.84 -19.71 -0.89
CA GLY A 61 11.81 -20.51 -2.11
C GLY A 61 10.58 -20.23 -2.98
N ARG A 62 9.41 -19.95 -2.38
CA ARG A 62 8.20 -19.53 -3.13
C ARG A 62 8.40 -18.15 -3.76
N THR A 63 8.97 -17.19 -3.03
CA THR A 63 9.27 -15.85 -3.56
C THR A 63 10.27 -15.90 -4.72
N GLU A 64 11.32 -16.72 -4.61
CA GLU A 64 12.29 -16.92 -5.70
C GLU A 64 11.64 -17.59 -6.92
N SER A 65 10.80 -18.60 -6.71
CA SER A 65 10.06 -19.27 -7.78
C SER A 65 9.08 -18.32 -8.49
N LEU A 66 8.42 -17.44 -7.73
CA LEU A 66 7.55 -16.39 -8.25
C LEU A 66 8.33 -15.41 -9.12
N ALA A 67 9.47 -14.91 -8.63
CA ALA A 67 10.34 -14.00 -9.37
C ALA A 67 10.84 -14.63 -10.69
N ASN A 68 11.31 -15.89 -10.64
CA ASN A 68 11.78 -16.62 -11.83
C ASN A 68 10.66 -16.83 -12.85
N SER A 69 9.44 -17.12 -12.40
CA SER A 69 8.29 -17.30 -13.29
C SER A 69 7.94 -16.00 -14.02
N TYR A 70 8.01 -14.86 -13.34
CA TYR A 70 7.74 -13.55 -13.93
C TYR A 70 8.81 -13.13 -14.94
N LEU A 71 10.09 -13.41 -14.65
CA LEU A 71 11.17 -13.25 -15.64
C LEU A 71 10.91 -14.07 -16.90
N ALA A 72 10.54 -15.35 -16.74
CA ALA A 72 10.25 -16.22 -17.87
C ALA A 72 9.03 -15.77 -18.69
N GLN A 73 8.10 -15.05 -18.08
CA GLN A 73 6.93 -14.45 -18.74
C GLN A 73 7.21 -13.08 -19.37
N GLY A 74 8.44 -12.55 -19.26
CA GLY A 74 8.79 -11.23 -19.78
C GLY A 74 8.17 -10.08 -19.00
N VAL A 75 7.72 -10.31 -17.75
CA VAL A 75 7.25 -9.25 -16.85
C VAL A 75 8.47 -8.60 -16.20
N THR A 76 9.18 -7.81 -16.99
CA THR A 76 10.41 -7.10 -16.59
C THR A 76 10.16 -5.59 -16.55
N PHE A 77 10.90 -4.90 -15.70
CA PHE A 77 10.98 -3.44 -15.69
C PHE A 77 12.40 -3.05 -16.10
N ASP A 78 12.50 -2.11 -17.05
CA ASP A 78 13.76 -1.47 -17.42
C ASP A 78 14.13 -0.45 -16.35
N PHE A 79 15.11 -0.81 -15.52
CA PHE A 79 15.75 0.13 -14.62
C PHE A 79 17.18 0.40 -15.10
N ALA A 80 17.41 1.61 -15.60
CA ALA A 80 18.73 2.07 -16.02
C ALA A 80 19.41 1.17 -17.08
N GLY A 81 18.64 0.51 -17.96
CA GLY A 81 19.13 -0.36 -19.02
C GLY A 81 19.32 -1.82 -18.62
N GLU A 82 19.01 -2.19 -17.38
CA GLU A 82 18.97 -3.59 -16.93
C GLU A 82 17.52 -4.06 -16.78
N GLU A 83 17.18 -5.16 -17.45
CA GLU A 83 15.92 -5.86 -17.21
C GLU A 83 15.96 -6.56 -15.85
N ARG A 84 15.11 -6.12 -14.93
CA ARG A 84 14.95 -6.74 -13.61
C ARG A 84 13.55 -7.33 -13.46
N PRO A 85 13.40 -8.43 -12.70
CA PRO A 85 12.07 -8.92 -12.35
C PRO A 85 11.31 -7.85 -11.59
N PHE A 86 10.01 -7.72 -11.89
CA PHE A 86 9.14 -6.91 -11.06
C PHE A 86 9.19 -7.44 -9.61
N PRO A 87 9.56 -6.60 -8.61
CA PRO A 87 9.63 -7.04 -7.23
C PRO A 87 8.21 -7.31 -6.71
N LEU A 88 7.86 -8.59 -6.58
CA LEU A 88 6.55 -9.03 -6.13
C LEU A 88 6.66 -9.60 -4.71
N ASP A 89 5.77 -9.17 -3.83
CA ASP A 89 5.63 -9.75 -2.49
C ASP A 89 4.82 -11.05 -2.59
N ALA A 90 5.29 -12.11 -1.92
CA ALA A 90 4.61 -13.38 -1.84
C ALA A 90 3.43 -13.35 -0.85
N VAL A 91 3.41 -12.39 0.07
CA VAL A 91 2.32 -12.20 1.04
C VAL A 91 1.35 -11.14 0.50
N PRO A 92 0.10 -11.51 0.18
CA PRO A 92 -0.85 -10.55 -0.35
C PRO A 92 -1.33 -9.56 0.72
N ARG A 93 -1.62 -8.34 0.28
CA ARG A 93 -2.40 -7.37 1.06
C ARG A 93 -3.88 -7.75 0.96
N VAL A 94 -4.45 -8.24 2.06
CA VAL A 94 -5.88 -8.57 2.12
C VAL A 94 -6.65 -7.31 2.48
N ILE A 95 -7.62 -6.94 1.66
CA ILE A 95 -8.54 -5.84 1.89
C ILE A 95 -9.93 -6.44 1.99
N ASP A 96 -10.67 -6.16 3.07
CA ASP A 96 -12.01 -6.70 3.20
C ASP A 96 -12.99 -6.01 2.23
N TYR A 97 -14.12 -6.65 1.96
CA TYR A 97 -15.09 -6.14 0.99
C TYR A 97 -15.71 -4.79 1.39
N ALA A 98 -16.02 -4.58 2.66
CA ALA A 98 -16.58 -3.33 3.16
C ALA A 98 -15.55 -2.20 3.07
N GLU A 99 -14.30 -2.46 3.48
CA GLU A 99 -13.18 -1.53 3.32
C GLU A 99 -12.98 -1.18 1.84
N TRP A 100 -12.91 -2.18 0.96
CA TRP A 100 -12.75 -1.96 -0.47
C TRP A 100 -13.91 -1.17 -1.09
N SER A 101 -15.14 -1.44 -0.66
CA SER A 101 -16.32 -0.73 -1.17
C SER A 101 -16.27 0.76 -0.85
N GLU A 102 -15.80 1.11 0.35
CA GLU A 102 -15.60 2.51 0.75
C GLU A 102 -14.45 3.16 -0.05
N ILE A 103 -13.30 2.48 -0.14
CA ILE A 103 -12.14 2.94 -0.92
C ILE A 103 -12.52 3.17 -2.38
N GLU A 104 -13.18 2.21 -3.02
CA GLU A 104 -13.59 2.28 -4.41
C GLU A 104 -14.51 3.48 -4.67
N ALA A 105 -15.51 3.69 -3.80
CA ALA A 105 -16.42 4.82 -3.91
C ALA A 105 -15.68 6.16 -3.74
N GLY A 106 -14.78 6.25 -2.76
CA GLY A 106 -13.96 7.43 -2.51
C GLY A 106 -13.01 7.76 -3.66
N VAL A 107 -12.34 6.75 -4.23
CA VAL A 107 -11.45 6.91 -5.39
C VAL A 107 -12.25 7.39 -6.61
N LYS A 108 -13.40 6.79 -6.92
CA LYS A 108 -14.27 7.23 -8.03
C LYS A 108 -14.78 8.66 -7.84
N GLN A 109 -15.13 9.05 -6.62
CA GLN A 109 -15.50 10.42 -6.32
C GLN A 109 -14.32 11.38 -6.55
N ARG A 110 -13.15 11.05 -6.03
CA ARG A 110 -11.95 11.89 -6.10
C ARG A 110 -11.48 12.10 -7.54
N VAL A 111 -11.49 11.05 -8.36
CA VAL A 111 -11.12 11.16 -9.78
C VAL A 111 -12.07 12.13 -10.49
N ARG A 112 -13.40 12.00 -10.31
CA ARG A 112 -14.36 12.94 -10.91
C ARG A 112 -14.12 14.39 -10.50
N ALA A 113 -13.81 14.62 -9.23
CA ALA A 113 -13.50 15.96 -8.74
C ALA A 113 -12.21 16.53 -9.34
N LEU A 114 -11.16 15.69 -9.47
CA LEU A 114 -9.89 16.10 -10.07
C LEU A 114 -10.02 16.40 -11.56
N GLU A 115 -10.75 15.57 -12.31
CA GLU A 115 -11.04 15.82 -13.73
C GLU A 115 -11.81 17.12 -13.94
N ALA A 116 -12.88 17.34 -13.17
CA ALA A 116 -13.66 18.58 -13.23
C ALA A 116 -12.83 19.80 -12.81
N PHE A 117 -11.94 19.65 -11.82
CA PHE A 117 -11.02 20.71 -11.42
C PHE A 117 -10.03 21.04 -12.53
N LEU A 118 -9.45 20.04 -13.21
CA LEU A 118 -8.53 20.28 -14.31
C LEU A 118 -9.22 21.02 -15.46
N ASP A 119 -10.42 20.58 -15.86
CA ASP A 119 -11.23 21.26 -16.89
C ASP A 119 -11.53 22.72 -16.50
N ASP A 120 -11.92 22.97 -15.25
CA ASP A 120 -12.19 24.32 -14.78
C ASP A 120 -10.94 25.19 -14.67
N ALA A 121 -9.83 24.65 -14.15
CA ALA A 121 -8.57 25.37 -13.96
C ALA A 121 -7.95 25.85 -15.27
N TYR A 122 -8.07 25.06 -16.34
CA TYR A 122 -7.62 25.41 -17.69
C TYR A 122 -8.70 26.09 -18.54
N GLY A 123 -9.96 26.06 -18.09
CA GLY A 123 -11.11 26.65 -18.78
C GLY A 123 -11.61 27.93 -18.13
N ARG A 124 -12.83 27.88 -17.58
CA ARG A 124 -13.57 29.07 -17.09
C ARG A 124 -13.11 29.58 -15.72
N GLN A 125 -12.34 28.79 -14.99
CA GLN A 125 -11.80 29.09 -13.66
C GLN A 125 -12.87 29.52 -12.65
N ASN A 126 -14.02 28.84 -12.66
CA ASN A 126 -15.11 29.12 -11.72
C ASN A 126 -14.69 28.87 -10.27
N CYS A 127 -13.89 27.85 -9.98
CA CYS A 127 -13.36 27.60 -8.63
C CYS A 127 -12.55 28.77 -8.06
N VAL A 128 -11.93 29.57 -8.94
CA VAL A 128 -11.24 30.82 -8.56
C VAL A 128 -12.22 31.97 -8.43
N ARG A 129 -13.12 32.13 -9.41
CA ARG A 129 -14.14 33.20 -9.42
C ARG A 129 -15.09 33.12 -8.21
N ASP A 130 -15.39 31.89 -7.78
CA ASP A 130 -16.24 31.58 -6.63
C ASP A 130 -15.45 31.61 -5.30
N GLY A 131 -14.14 31.84 -5.36
CA GLY A 131 -13.27 31.98 -4.18
C GLY A 131 -12.93 30.67 -3.45
N VAL A 132 -13.26 29.51 -4.02
CA VAL A 132 -12.94 28.19 -3.44
C VAL A 132 -11.45 27.91 -3.47
N ILE A 133 -10.78 28.23 -4.59
CA ILE A 133 -9.34 28.04 -4.78
C ILE A 133 -8.69 29.39 -5.09
N PRO A 134 -7.64 29.80 -4.36
CA PRO A 134 -6.91 31.02 -4.68
C PRO A 134 -6.19 30.92 -6.04
N ALA A 135 -6.36 31.92 -6.91
CA ALA A 135 -5.73 31.97 -8.24
C ALA A 135 -4.21 31.74 -8.18
N LYS A 136 -3.55 32.31 -7.17
CA LYS A 136 -2.10 32.19 -6.96
C LYS A 136 -1.66 30.74 -6.80
N LEU A 137 -2.47 29.89 -6.17
CA LEU A 137 -2.13 28.48 -5.92
C LEU A 137 -2.01 27.67 -7.21
N ILE A 138 -2.86 27.97 -8.19
CA ILE A 138 -2.79 27.38 -9.53
C ILE A 138 -1.64 28.01 -10.30
N ALA A 139 -1.62 29.34 -10.39
CA ALA A 139 -0.67 30.07 -11.23
C ALA A 139 0.79 29.95 -10.78
N SER A 140 1.08 29.65 -9.50
CA SER A 140 2.45 29.42 -9.02
C SER A 140 2.94 27.98 -9.20
N SER A 141 2.07 27.05 -9.59
CA SER A 141 2.48 25.65 -9.77
C SER A 141 3.46 25.51 -10.94
N GLN A 142 4.53 24.76 -10.74
CA GLN A 142 5.48 24.39 -11.80
C GLN A 142 4.86 23.42 -12.83
N TYR A 143 3.80 22.73 -12.46
CA TYR A 143 3.09 21.76 -13.30
C TYR A 143 1.87 22.35 -14.00
N PHE A 144 1.58 23.64 -13.79
CA PHE A 144 0.53 24.32 -14.52
C PHE A 144 1.06 24.77 -15.90
N TYR A 145 0.48 24.22 -16.96
CA TYR A 145 0.93 24.50 -18.32
C TYR A 145 0.31 25.80 -18.84
N ARG A 146 1.14 26.81 -19.07
CA ARG A 146 0.72 28.11 -19.60
C ARG A 146 0.94 28.09 -21.11
N GLN A 147 -0.13 28.14 -21.89
CA GLN A 147 -0.05 28.48 -23.30
C GLN A 147 -0.10 29.99 -23.48
#